data_AF-A0A7W0N3I3-F1
#
_entry.id   AF-A0A7W0N3I3-F1
#
_cell.length_a   1.000
_cell.length_b   1.000
_cell.length_c   1.000
_cell.angle_alpha   90.00
_cell.angle_beta   90.00
_cell.angle_gamma   90.00
#
_symmetry.space_group_name_H-M   'P 1'
#
loop_
_entity.id
_entity.type
_entity.pdbx_description
1 polymer ?
#
loop_
_entity_poly.entity_id
_entity_poly.type
_entity_poly.pdbx_seq_one_letter_code
_entity_poly.pdbx_strand_id
1 'polypeptide(L)'
;MARLTVPSVACVIGEGGSGGAIALALADRVLMQEHAIYSVISPEGCAAILWRDAAQAHKAAAAFKPDAAHCLELGVIDGIVPEPLGGAQTDPDEAARLLGESLREALDELEGVPGDELRRARRARFRSIGVFEGAGVDGRPLTLG
;
A
#
# COMPACT_ATOMS: atom_id res chain seq x y z
N MET A 1 6.32 -3.08 -14.47
CA MET A 1 5.26 -2.13 -14.03
C MET A 1 5.68 -0.66 -14.14
N ALA A 2 6.84 -0.21 -13.64
CA ALA A 2 7.25 1.21 -13.64
C ALA A 2 7.27 1.96 -15.00
N ARG A 3 7.28 1.23 -16.12
CA ARG A 3 7.35 1.79 -17.49
C ARG A 3 6.03 1.68 -18.26
N LEU A 4 4.98 1.14 -17.63
CA LEU A 4 3.67 1.04 -18.27
C LEU A 4 3.17 2.44 -18.66
N THR A 5 2.54 2.51 -19.82
CA THR A 5 1.92 3.73 -20.39
C THR A 5 0.41 3.58 -20.50
N VAL A 6 -0.16 2.62 -19.78
CA VAL A 6 -1.59 2.37 -19.67
C VAL A 6 -2.00 2.49 -18.20
N PRO A 7 -3.25 2.88 -17.91
CA PRO A 7 -3.77 2.88 -16.55
C PRO A 7 -3.61 1.51 -15.89
N SER A 8 -3.29 1.53 -14.60
CA SER A 8 -3.15 0.31 -13.81
C SER A 8 -3.53 0.57 -12.36
N VAL A 9 -4.33 -0.34 -11.83
CA VAL A 9 -4.79 -0.34 -10.45
C VAL A 9 -4.39 -1.68 -9.83
N ALA A 10 -3.81 -1.65 -8.64
CA ALA A 10 -3.54 -2.84 -7.84
C ALA A 10 -4.43 -2.82 -6.61
N CYS A 11 -4.89 -3.98 -6.14
CA CYS A 11 -5.63 -4.09 -4.89
C CYS A 11 -5.05 -5.22 -4.03
N VAL A 12 -4.78 -4.94 -2.76
CA VAL A 12 -4.42 -5.97 -1.77
C VAL A 12 -5.72 -6.53 -1.18
N ILE A 13 -6.00 -7.81 -1.43
CA ILE A 13 -7.27 -8.48 -1.05
C ILE A 13 -7.12 -9.47 0.13
N GLY A 14 -6.01 -9.39 0.85
CA GLY A 14 -5.63 -10.36 1.87
C GLY A 14 -4.29 -9.98 2.48
N GLU A 15 -3.28 -10.84 2.36
CA GLU A 15 -1.93 -10.54 2.84
C GLU A 15 -1.00 -10.04 1.72
N GLY A 16 -0.53 -8.80 1.84
CA GLY A 16 0.53 -8.21 1.04
C GLY A 16 1.88 -8.32 1.76
N GLY A 17 2.66 -9.36 1.46
CA GLY A 17 3.97 -9.58 2.07
C GLY A 17 5.15 -9.05 1.25
N SER A 18 5.98 -8.21 1.88
CA SER A 18 7.34 -7.84 1.50
C SER A 18 7.49 -7.35 0.04
N GLY A 19 8.67 -7.60 -0.55
CA GLY A 19 9.00 -7.23 -1.93
C GLY A 19 8.08 -7.89 -2.96
N GLY A 20 7.49 -9.05 -2.66
CA GLY A 20 6.54 -9.73 -3.56
C GLY A 20 5.27 -8.92 -3.76
N ALA A 21 4.70 -8.38 -2.68
CA ALA A 21 3.55 -7.50 -2.75
C ALA A 21 3.88 -6.14 -3.39
N ILE A 22 5.03 -5.53 -3.05
CA ILE A 22 5.50 -4.28 -3.67
C ILE A 22 5.72 -4.43 -5.18
N ALA A 23 6.26 -5.57 -5.63
CA ALA A 23 6.49 -5.82 -7.04
C ALA A 23 5.20 -5.74 -7.87
N LEU A 24 4.06 -6.11 -7.27
CA LEU A 24 2.74 -6.10 -7.89
C LEU A 24 1.94 -4.83 -7.61
N ALA A 25 2.25 -4.12 -6.52
CA ALA A 25 1.58 -2.87 -6.15
C ALA A 25 2.13 -1.64 -6.87
N LEU A 26 3.13 -1.76 -7.75
CA LEU A 26 3.71 -0.63 -8.51
C LEU A 26 2.74 -0.11 -9.61
N ALA A 27 1.58 0.40 -9.19
CA ALA A 27 0.43 0.81 -9.99
C ALA A 27 0.22 2.34 -9.95
N ASP A 28 -0.67 2.88 -10.80
CA ASP A 28 -1.05 4.30 -10.74
C ASP A 28 -1.97 4.59 -9.53
N ARG A 29 -2.76 3.58 -9.15
CA ARG A 29 -3.55 3.52 -7.92
C ARG A 29 -3.32 2.19 -7.21
N VAL A 30 -3.20 2.23 -5.90
CA VAL A 30 -3.08 1.07 -5.02
C VAL A 30 -4.23 1.12 -4.03
N LEU A 31 -5.11 0.13 -4.10
CA LEU A 31 -6.22 -0.05 -3.20
C LEU A 31 -5.91 -1.18 -2.21
N MET A 32 -6.69 -1.27 -1.15
CA MET A 32 -6.55 -2.31 -0.13
C MET A 32 -7.90 -2.60 0.51
N GLN A 33 -8.28 -3.86 0.66
CA GLN A 33 -9.47 -4.21 1.40
C GLN A 33 -9.32 -3.86 2.89
N GLU A 34 -10.42 -3.52 3.55
CA GLU A 34 -10.40 -2.96 4.90
C GLU A 34 -9.73 -3.85 5.95
N HIS A 35 -9.83 -5.18 5.82
CA HIS A 35 -9.21 -6.15 6.73
C HIS A 35 -7.93 -6.79 6.16
N ALA A 36 -7.48 -6.38 4.97
CA ALA A 36 -6.21 -6.81 4.42
C ALA A 36 -5.03 -6.29 5.28
N ILE A 37 -3.87 -6.90 5.11
CA ILE A 37 -2.62 -6.43 5.71
C ILE A 37 -1.57 -6.19 4.63
N TYR A 38 -0.77 -5.14 4.78
CA TYR A 38 0.36 -4.86 3.91
C TYR A 38 1.61 -4.58 4.75
N SER A 39 2.62 -5.45 4.65
CA SER A 39 3.78 -5.40 5.55
C SER A 39 5.08 -5.81 4.85
N VAL A 40 6.23 -5.36 5.36
CA VAL A 40 7.55 -5.77 4.84
C VAL A 40 7.97 -7.17 5.32
N ILE A 41 7.40 -7.61 6.44
CA ILE A 41 7.66 -8.86 7.14
C ILE A 41 6.38 -9.29 7.86
N SER A 42 6.12 -10.59 7.95
CA SER A 42 4.98 -11.07 8.74
C SER A 42 5.14 -10.68 10.22
N PRO A 43 4.02 -10.49 10.96
CA PRO A 43 4.08 -10.23 12.40
C PRO A 43 4.90 -11.26 13.17
N GLU A 44 4.79 -12.54 12.83
CA GLU A 44 5.52 -13.66 13.44
C GLU A 44 7.02 -13.56 13.17
N GLY A 45 7.40 -13.24 11.93
CA GLY A 45 8.79 -13.05 11.54
C GLY A 45 9.43 -11.87 12.29
N CYS A 46 8.71 -10.75 12.39
CA CYS A 46 9.14 -9.59 13.17
C CYS A 46 9.29 -9.94 14.66
N ALA A 47 8.32 -10.68 15.20
CA ALA A 47 8.30 -11.13 16.58
C ALA A 47 9.50 -12.03 16.94
N ALA A 48 9.81 -13.00 16.07
CA ALA A 48 10.95 -13.89 16.22
C ALA A 48 12.30 -13.15 16.18
N ILE A 49 12.41 -12.06 15.40
CA ILE A 49 13.65 -11.28 15.30
C ILE A 49 13.82 -10.33 16.48
N LEU A 50 12.82 -9.51 16.78
CA LEU A 50 12.93 -8.43 17.77
C LEU A 50 12.74 -8.92 19.21
N TRP A 51 11.87 -9.92 19.42
CA TRP A 51 11.55 -10.44 20.76
C TRP A 51 12.01 -11.88 20.98
N ARG A 52 12.59 -12.55 19.98
CA ARG A 52 13.00 -13.97 20.05
C ARG A 52 11.85 -14.92 20.41
N ASP A 53 10.63 -14.50 20.12
CA ASP A 53 9.40 -15.23 20.45
C ASP A 53 8.32 -14.91 19.41
N ALA A 54 8.01 -15.87 18.55
CA ALA A 54 7.00 -15.73 17.50
C ALA A 54 5.58 -15.51 18.07
N ALA A 55 5.32 -15.93 19.32
CA ALA A 55 4.03 -15.72 19.97
C ALA A 55 3.76 -14.23 20.25
N GLN A 56 4.77 -13.36 20.15
CA GLN A 56 4.63 -11.91 20.24
C GLN A 56 4.11 -11.25 18.95
N ALA A 57 3.55 -12.03 18.00
CA ALA A 57 3.03 -11.53 16.73
C ALA A 57 2.06 -10.35 16.89
N HIS A 58 1.12 -10.42 17.85
CA HIS A 58 0.19 -9.32 18.12
C HIS A 58 0.91 -8.02 18.53
N LYS A 59 1.96 -8.14 19.34
CA LYS A 59 2.78 -7.00 19.76
C LYS A 59 3.56 -6.42 18.58
N ALA A 60 4.09 -7.28 17.71
CA ALA A 60 4.79 -6.85 16.50
C ALA A 60 3.83 -6.13 15.54
N ALA A 61 2.66 -6.71 15.24
CA ALA A 61 1.64 -6.11 14.39
C ALA A 61 1.17 -4.75 14.93
N ALA A 62 0.94 -4.63 16.25
CA ALA A 62 0.57 -3.36 16.86
C ALA A 62 1.66 -2.28 16.75
N ALA A 63 2.94 -2.68 16.63
CA ALA A 63 4.05 -1.75 16.53
C ALA A 63 4.20 -1.17 15.11
N PHE A 64 4.06 -1.98 14.06
CA PHE A 64 4.23 -1.50 12.67
C PHE A 64 2.92 -1.28 11.91
N LYS A 65 1.77 -1.66 12.47
CA LYS A 65 0.42 -1.33 12.01
C LYS A 65 0.20 -1.59 10.51
N PRO A 66 0.11 -2.86 10.08
CA PRO A 66 -0.03 -3.20 8.66
C PRO A 66 -1.44 -3.03 8.11
N ASP A 67 -2.38 -2.50 8.88
CA ASP A 67 -3.78 -2.35 8.49
C ASP A 67 -3.97 -1.27 7.42
N ALA A 68 -5.10 -1.37 6.71
CA ALA A 68 -5.43 -0.49 5.59
C ALA A 68 -5.52 0.99 6.00
N ALA A 69 -6.04 1.29 7.19
CA ALA A 69 -6.19 2.67 7.66
C ALA A 69 -4.81 3.34 7.87
N HIS A 70 -3.87 2.63 8.50
CA HIS A 70 -2.52 3.16 8.67
C HIS A 70 -1.75 3.24 7.35
N CYS A 71 -1.93 2.25 6.46
CA CYS A 71 -1.32 2.30 5.13
C CYS A 71 -1.82 3.50 4.30
N LEU A 72 -3.10 3.87 4.45
CA LEU A 72 -3.68 5.06 3.82
C LEU A 72 -3.10 6.34 4.44
N GLU A 73 -3.01 6.41 5.77
CA GLU A 73 -2.41 7.55 6.49
C GLU A 73 -0.96 7.81 6.05
N LEU A 74 -0.18 6.75 5.80
CA LEU A 74 1.20 6.85 5.31
C LEU A 74 1.30 7.13 3.80
N GLY A 75 0.19 7.15 3.06
CA GLY A 75 0.17 7.32 1.61
C GLY A 75 0.79 6.15 0.82
N VAL A 76 0.84 4.95 1.43
CA VAL A 76 1.31 3.72 0.76
C VAL A 76 0.24 3.19 -0.19
N ILE A 77 -1.03 3.35 0.20
CA ILE A 77 -2.21 3.08 -0.63
C ILE A 77 -2.97 4.38 -0.88
N ASP A 78 -3.82 4.39 -1.90
CA ASP A 78 -4.61 5.53 -2.35
C ASP A 78 -6.09 5.41 -1.96
N GLY A 79 -6.56 4.23 -1.56
CA GLY A 79 -7.95 4.01 -1.15
C GLY A 79 -8.19 2.68 -0.45
N ILE A 80 -9.26 2.65 0.36
CA ILE A 80 -9.72 1.46 1.08
C ILE A 80 -10.97 0.93 0.39
N VAL A 81 -10.97 -0.36 0.07
CA VAL A 81 -12.13 -1.08 -0.44
C VAL A 81 -12.90 -1.62 0.77
N PRO A 82 -14.16 -1.23 0.98
CA PRO A 82 -14.96 -1.76 2.08
C PRO A 82 -15.21 -3.27 1.91
N GLU A 83 -15.39 -3.97 3.02
CA GLU A 83 -15.83 -5.37 3.02
C GLU A 83 -17.24 -5.50 3.60
N PRO A 84 -17.94 -6.63 3.36
CA PRO A 84 -19.19 -6.95 4.02
C PRO A 84 -19.02 -7.02 5.55
N LEU A 85 -20.13 -6.87 6.27
CA LEU A 85 -20.13 -6.95 7.73
C LEU A 85 -19.56 -8.31 8.20
N GLY A 86 -18.42 -8.26 8.91
CA GLY A 86 -17.72 -9.45 9.39
C GLY A 86 -16.60 -9.96 8.46
N GLY A 87 -16.34 -9.27 7.34
CA GLY A 87 -15.23 -9.49 6.42
C GLY A 87 -15.63 -10.17 5.12
N ALA A 88 -14.75 -10.11 4.12
CA ALA A 88 -14.98 -10.58 2.75
C ALA A 88 -15.40 -12.06 2.66
N GLN A 89 -14.98 -12.89 3.60
CA GLN A 89 -15.36 -14.31 3.66
C GLN A 89 -16.82 -14.55 4.03
N THR A 90 -17.51 -13.56 4.61
CA THR A 90 -18.92 -13.70 5.05
C THR A 90 -19.90 -13.58 3.89
N ASP A 91 -19.55 -12.77 2.89
CA ASP A 91 -20.31 -12.59 1.65
C ASP A 91 -19.34 -12.30 0.48
N PRO A 92 -18.79 -13.35 -0.17
CA PRO A 92 -17.82 -13.17 -1.24
C PRO A 92 -18.36 -12.45 -2.47
N ASP A 93 -19.66 -12.60 -2.75
CA ASP A 93 -20.31 -11.96 -3.90
C ASP A 93 -20.42 -10.45 -3.68
N GLU A 94 -20.82 -10.04 -2.47
CA GLU A 94 -20.84 -8.62 -2.10
C GLU A 94 -19.42 -8.02 -2.05
N ALA A 95 -18.44 -8.75 -1.49
CA ALA A 95 -17.04 -8.32 -1.49
C ALA A 95 -16.51 -8.09 -2.91
N ALA A 96 -16.85 -8.99 -3.85
CA ALA A 96 -16.47 -8.84 -5.25
C ALA A 96 -17.17 -7.63 -5.92
N ARG A 97 -18.44 -7.36 -5.58
CA ARG A 97 -19.17 -6.17 -6.05
C ARG A 97 -18.48 -4.88 -5.59
N LEU A 98 -18.20 -4.77 -4.29
CA LEU A 98 -17.54 -3.60 -3.69
C LEU A 98 -16.13 -3.38 -4.26
N LEU A 99 -15.37 -4.45 -4.47
CA LEU A 99 -14.08 -4.40 -5.14
C LEU A 99 -14.22 -3.93 -6.59
N GLY A 100 -15.19 -4.46 -7.34
CA GLY A 100 -15.44 -4.06 -8.72
C GLY A 100 -15.81 -2.59 -8.88
N GLU A 101 -16.60 -2.05 -7.95
CA GLU A 101 -16.95 -0.62 -7.90
C GLU A 101 -15.71 0.24 -7.63
N SER A 102 -14.93 -0.10 -6.60
CA SER A 102 -13.72 0.63 -6.24
C SER A 102 -12.66 0.61 -7.35
N LEU A 103 -12.51 -0.53 -8.05
CA LEU A 103 -11.61 -0.66 -9.19
C LEU A 103 -12.07 0.19 -10.38
N ARG A 104 -13.39 0.25 -10.63
CA ARG A 104 -13.95 1.06 -11.72
C ARG A 104 -13.73 2.54 -11.45
N GLU A 105 -14.07 3.02 -10.25
CA GLU A 105 -13.83 4.41 -9.84
C GLU A 105 -12.36 4.80 -9.99
N ALA A 106 -11.44 3.95 -9.51
CA ALA A 106 -10.01 4.19 -9.63
C ALA A 106 -9.50 4.18 -11.09
N LEU A 107 -10.13 3.41 -11.98
CA LEU A 107 -9.80 3.42 -13.41
C LEU A 107 -10.38 4.64 -14.13
N ASP A 108 -11.59 5.04 -13.79
CA ASP A 108 -12.26 6.22 -14.36
C ASP A 108 -11.46 7.51 -14.02
N GLU A 109 -10.87 7.60 -12.82
CA GLU A 109 -9.94 8.68 -12.45
C GLU A 109 -8.69 8.78 -13.36
N LEU A 110 -8.29 7.67 -13.97
CA LEU A 110 -7.10 7.57 -14.83
C LEU A 110 -7.46 7.68 -16.32
N GLU A 111 -8.75 7.74 -16.65
CA GLU A 111 -9.22 7.84 -18.02
C GLU A 111 -8.74 9.14 -18.67
N GLY A 112 -8.29 9.04 -19.92
CA GLY A 112 -7.80 10.19 -20.69
C GLY A 112 -6.42 10.74 -20.26
N VAL A 113 -5.82 10.23 -19.18
CA VAL A 113 -4.47 10.63 -18.77
C VAL A 113 -3.44 10.09 -19.78
N PRO A 114 -2.58 10.94 -20.37
CA PRO A 114 -1.57 10.48 -21.31
C PRO A 114 -0.61 9.45 -20.69
N GLY A 115 -0.27 8.40 -21.43
CA GLY A 115 0.57 7.31 -20.92
C GLY A 115 1.94 7.73 -20.38
N ASP A 116 2.55 8.76 -20.96
CA ASP A 116 3.79 9.34 -20.44
C ASP A 116 3.60 10.05 -19.10
N GLU A 117 2.42 10.63 -18.87
CA GLU A 117 2.06 11.27 -17.61
C GLU A 117 1.77 10.24 -16.52
N LEU A 118 1.03 9.17 -16.84
CA LEU A 118 0.84 8.01 -15.93
C LEU A 118 2.19 7.49 -15.43
N ARG A 119 3.13 7.26 -16.34
CA ARG A 119 4.49 6.80 -16.01
C ARG A 119 5.21 7.79 -15.07
N ARG A 120 5.15 9.10 -15.35
CA ARG A 120 5.79 10.13 -14.52
C ARG A 120 5.15 10.23 -13.14
N ALA A 121 3.83 10.27 -13.07
CA ALA A 121 3.06 10.38 -11.84
C ALA A 121 3.33 9.18 -10.92
N ARG A 122 3.26 7.95 -11.46
CA ARG A 122 3.61 6.75 -10.73
C ARG A 122 5.04 6.80 -10.18
N ARG A 123 6.02 7.19 -11.00
CA ARG A 123 7.40 7.31 -10.53
C ARG A 123 7.55 8.35 -9.42
N ALA A 124 6.85 9.47 -9.51
CA ALA A 124 6.86 10.52 -8.50
C ALA A 124 6.26 10.01 -7.18
N ARG A 125 5.06 9.41 -7.24
CA ARG A 125 4.37 8.78 -6.09
C ARG A 125 5.30 7.86 -5.31
N PHE A 126 5.90 6.87 -5.97
CA PHE A 126 6.75 5.90 -5.26
C PHE A 126 8.07 6.48 -4.76
N ARG A 127 8.49 7.65 -5.26
CA ARG A 127 9.68 8.37 -4.75
C ARG A 127 9.37 9.30 -3.58
N SER A 128 8.11 9.69 -3.39
CA SER A 128 7.69 10.52 -2.25
C SER A 128 7.33 9.70 -1.02
N ILE A 129 7.20 8.37 -1.13
CA ILE A 129 6.94 7.50 0.01
C ILE A 129 8.20 7.44 0.90
N GLY A 130 8.04 7.79 2.17
CA GLY A 130 9.09 7.79 3.18
C GLY A 130 9.40 9.19 3.71
N VAL A 131 9.68 9.28 5.01
CA VAL A 131 10.10 10.52 5.67
C VAL A 131 11.59 10.43 5.95
N PHE A 132 12.34 11.43 5.48
CA PHE A 132 13.79 11.53 5.69
C PHE A 132 14.08 12.79 6.51
N GLU A 133 14.49 12.63 7.77
CA GLU A 133 15.10 13.74 8.51
C GLU A 133 16.51 13.98 7.95
N GLY A 134 16.66 15.02 7.12
CA GLY A 134 17.93 15.41 6.52
C GLY A 134 17.86 16.09 5.15
N ALA A 135 16.70 16.12 4.49
CA ALA A 135 16.52 16.91 3.28
C ALA A 135 16.22 18.37 3.66
N GLY A 136 17.27 19.16 3.89
CA GLY A 136 17.14 20.61 4.05
C GLY A 136 16.41 21.23 2.86
N VAL A 137 15.59 22.25 3.14
CA VAL A 137 14.76 22.98 2.18
C VAL A 137 15.55 23.62 1.01
N ASP A 138 16.89 23.59 1.00
CA ASP A 138 17.71 24.21 -0.05
C ASP A 138 18.96 23.41 -0.48
N GLY A 139 19.01 22.08 -0.27
CA GLY A 139 20.07 21.25 -0.88
C GLY A 139 21.53 21.59 -0.47
N ARG A 140 21.76 22.31 0.63
CA ARG A 140 23.11 22.56 1.17
C ARG A 140 23.47 21.53 2.25
N PRO A 141 24.67 20.93 2.21
CA PRO A 141 25.09 19.99 3.24
C PRO A 141 25.28 20.72 4.58
N LEU A 142 24.76 20.14 5.65
CA LEU A 142 24.99 20.61 7.02
C LEU A 142 26.46 20.35 7.38
N THR A 143 27.25 21.42 7.51
CA THR A 143 28.57 21.35 8.14
C THR A 143 28.36 21.18 9.64
N LEU A 144 28.71 20.01 10.17
CA LEU A 144 28.76 19.74 11.61
C LEU A 144 29.88 20.58 12.24
N GLY A 145 29.51 21.40 13.24
CA GLY A 145 30.42 22.04 14.19
C GLY A 145 30.39 21.32 15.53
#